data_AF-A0A9E5NTP1-F1
#
_entry.id   AF-A0A9E5NTP1-F1
#
_cell.length_a   1.000
_cell.length_b   1.000
_cell.length_c   1.000
_cell.angle_alpha   90.00
_cell.angle_beta   90.00
_cell.angle_gamma   90.00
#
_symmetry.space_group_name_H-M   'P 1'
#
loop_
_entity.id
_entity.type
_entity.pdbx_description
1 polymer ?
#
loop_
_entity_poly.entity_id
_entity_poly.type
_entity_poly.pdbx_seq_one_letter_code
_entity_poly.pdbx_strand_id
1 'polypeptide(L)'
;MTRAATITAELGRFGRFMLAELRPKGSLLTPFNLISVPIILLGIGILVVRFTRGLGAVTNLSQEFPWGFWIGFDVVTGVAFAGGAYVITFAVYVMRLEKYRPIVRATILNGLLAYVFYAGALVLDLGR
;
A
#
# COMPACT_ATOMS: atom_id res chain seq x y z
N MET A 1 -16.76 -34.07 7.69
CA MET A 1 -16.90 -32.67 8.16
C MET A 1 -16.26 -31.76 7.12
N THR A 2 -17.07 -30.89 6.51
CA THR A 2 -16.87 -30.33 5.17
C THR A 2 -15.93 -29.12 5.18
N ARG A 3 -14.86 -29.13 4.38
CA ARG A 3 -13.81 -28.08 4.29
C ARG A 3 -14.35 -26.64 4.17
N ALA A 4 -15.54 -26.46 3.60
CA ALA A 4 -16.21 -25.17 3.47
C ALA A 4 -16.53 -24.52 4.84
N ALA A 5 -16.99 -25.30 5.82
CA ALA A 5 -17.32 -24.79 7.15
C ALA A 5 -16.08 -24.28 7.91
N THR A 6 -14.93 -24.93 7.68
CA THR A 6 -13.64 -24.53 8.27
C THR A 6 -13.18 -23.19 7.69
N ILE A 7 -13.28 -22.99 6.37
CA ILE A 7 -12.86 -21.74 5.70
C ILE A 7 -13.72 -20.55 6.16
N THR A 8 -15.04 -20.71 6.25
CA THR A 8 -15.93 -19.66 6.76
C THR A 8 -15.67 -19.34 8.23
N ALA A 9 -15.34 -20.34 9.04
CA ALA A 9 -14.96 -20.14 10.44
C ALA A 9 -13.61 -19.42 10.58
N GLU A 10 -12.63 -19.73 9.73
CA GLU A 10 -11.33 -19.03 9.69
C GLU A 10 -11.47 -17.59 9.23
N LEU A 11 -12.26 -17.32 8.18
CA LEU A 11 -12.56 -15.96 7.73
C LEU A 11 -13.23 -15.13 8.84
N GLY A 12 -14.18 -15.72 9.57
CA GLY A 12 -14.82 -15.05 10.72
C GLY A 12 -13.89 -14.87 11.93
N ARG A 13 -12.90 -15.75 12.13
CA ARG A 13 -11.83 -15.59 13.13
C ARG A 13 -10.88 -14.46 12.73
N PHE A 14 -10.42 -14.46 11.49
CA PHE A 14 -9.54 -13.43 10.94
C PHE A 14 -10.21 -12.04 10.96
N GLY A 15 -11.48 -11.95 10.57
CA GLY A 15 -12.24 -10.70 10.64
C GLY A 15 -12.38 -10.18 12.07
N ARG A 16 -12.64 -11.06 13.05
CA ARG A 16 -12.65 -10.69 14.48
C ARG A 16 -11.27 -10.27 15.00
N PHE A 17 -10.20 -10.91 14.53
CA PHE A 17 -8.83 -10.53 14.84
C PHE A 17 -8.50 -9.13 14.33
N MET A 18 -8.80 -8.85 13.05
CA MET A 18 -8.61 -7.52 12.45
C MET A 18 -9.40 -6.44 13.20
N LEU A 19 -10.66 -6.72 13.53
CA LEU A 19 -11.51 -5.78 14.27
C LEU A 19 -11.03 -5.56 15.71
N ALA A 20 -10.43 -6.58 16.34
CA ALA A 20 -9.85 -6.45 17.66
C ALA A 20 -8.58 -5.60 17.64
N GLU A 21 -7.76 -5.69 16.59
CA GLU A 21 -6.53 -4.89 16.46
C GLU A 21 -6.82 -3.43 16.07
N LEU A 22 -7.94 -3.17 15.39
CA LEU A 22 -8.40 -1.81 15.06
C LEU A 22 -8.97 -1.04 16.27
N ARG A 23 -9.15 -1.69 17.43
CA ARG A 23 -9.64 -1.00 18.63
C ARG A 23 -8.53 -0.11 19.21
N PRO A 24 -8.78 1.19 19.43
CA PRO A 24 -7.78 2.08 20.02
C PRO A 24 -7.45 1.60 21.44
N LYS A 25 -6.19 1.21 21.64
CA LYS A 25 -5.66 0.70 22.93
C LYS A 25 -5.42 1.82 23.97
N GLY A 26 -5.88 3.06 23.77
CA GLY A 26 -5.62 4.19 24.66
C GLY A 26 -6.45 5.46 24.39
N SER A 27 -6.13 6.56 25.08
CA SER A 27 -6.83 7.85 24.94
C SER A 27 -6.63 8.46 23.55
N LEU A 28 -7.71 9.01 22.98
CA LEU A 28 -7.69 9.67 21.67
C LEU A 28 -6.98 11.04 21.69
N LEU A 29 -6.47 11.48 22.83
CA LEU A 29 -5.82 12.78 23.02
C LEU A 29 -4.34 12.59 23.41
N THR A 30 -3.61 11.83 22.60
CA THR A 30 -2.15 11.86 22.64
C THR A 30 -1.62 13.04 21.83
N PRO A 31 -0.46 13.64 22.19
CA PRO A 31 0.15 14.72 21.40
C PRO A 31 0.33 14.35 19.93
N PHE A 32 0.57 13.05 19.67
CA PHE A 32 0.66 12.48 18.33
C PHE A 32 -0.68 12.48 17.58
N ASN A 33 -1.80 12.16 18.25
CA ASN A 33 -3.12 12.19 17.62
C ASN A 33 -3.58 13.62 17.30
N LEU A 34 -3.24 14.59 18.16
CA LEU A 34 -3.58 15.99 17.95
C LEU A 34 -2.92 16.59 16.69
N ILE A 35 -1.74 16.11 16.33
CA ILE A 35 -1.02 16.53 15.11
C ILE A 35 -1.48 15.71 13.90
N SER A 36 -1.70 14.40 14.05
CA SER A 36 -2.06 13.54 12.92
C SER A 36 -3.51 13.74 12.45
N VAL A 37 -4.47 14.01 13.34
CA VAL A 37 -5.87 14.29 12.98
C VAL A 37 -6.02 15.43 11.96
N PRO A 38 -5.47 16.65 12.19
CA PRO A 38 -5.58 17.74 11.22
C PRO A 38 -4.85 17.43 9.90
N ILE A 39 -3.73 16.70 9.94
CA ILE A 39 -3.00 16.27 8.73
C ILE A 39 -3.86 15.29 7.91
N ILE A 40 -4.50 14.32 8.57
CA ILE A 40 -5.39 13.35 7.92
C ILE A 40 -6.59 14.08 7.30
N LEU A 41 -7.21 15.02 8.03
CA LEU A 41 -8.33 15.81 7.52
C LEU A 41 -7.94 16.65 6.32
N LEU A 42 -6.76 17.29 6.35
CA LEU A 42 -6.22 18.03 5.22
C LEU A 42 -5.98 17.11 4.01
N GLY A 43 -5.39 15.93 4.24
CA GLY A 43 -5.15 14.91 3.21
C GLY A 43 -6.44 14.42 2.56
N ILE A 44 -7.49 14.18 3.34
CA ILE A 44 -8.82 13.81 2.82
C ILE A 44 -9.40 14.97 1.99
N GLY A 45 -9.28 16.22 2.47
CA GLY A 45 -9.73 17.39 1.71
C GLY A 45 -9.04 17.52 0.35
N ILE A 46 -7.72 17.30 0.29
CA ILE A 46 -6.95 17.30 -0.95
C ILE A 46 -7.38 16.17 -1.88
N LEU A 47 -7.62 14.96 -1.34
CA LEU A 47 -8.13 13.83 -2.12
C LEU A 47 -9.51 14.14 -2.74
N VAL A 48 -10.42 14.73 -1.98
CA VAL A 48 -11.75 15.12 -2.51
C VAL A 48 -11.61 16.16 -3.63
N VAL A 49 -10.75 17.17 -3.46
CA VAL A 49 -10.49 18.17 -4.51
C VAL A 49 -9.85 17.50 -5.74
N ARG A 50 -8.96 16.52 -5.55
CA ARG A 50 -8.33 15.76 -6.64
C ARG A 50 -9.34 14.96 -7.46
N PHE A 51 -10.27 14.27 -6.81
CA PHE A 51 -11.32 13.50 -7.49
C PHE A 51 -12.42 14.38 -8.13
N THR A 52 -12.65 15.59 -7.64
CA THR A 52 -13.74 16.47 -8.14
C THR A 52 -13.30 17.53 -9.13
N ARG A 53 -12.10 18.11 -8.96
CA ARG A 53 -11.56 19.18 -9.83
C ARG A 53 -10.45 18.70 -10.77
N GLY A 54 -10.12 17.42 -10.71
CA GLY A 54 -9.14 16.78 -11.58
C GLY A 54 -7.69 17.14 -11.25
N LEU A 55 -6.76 16.45 -11.93
CA LEU A 55 -5.31 16.52 -11.69
C LEU A 55 -4.73 17.92 -11.91
N GLY A 56 -5.27 18.70 -12.86
CA GLY A 56 -4.77 20.06 -13.15
C GLY A 56 -4.87 21.04 -11.98
N ALA A 57 -5.89 20.88 -11.11
CA ALA A 57 -6.14 21.80 -10.00
C ALA A 57 -5.28 21.52 -8.75
N VAL A 58 -4.75 20.30 -8.61
CA VAL A 58 -4.02 19.86 -7.40
C VAL A 58 -2.52 19.75 -7.64
N THR A 59 -2.10 19.35 -8.83
CA THR A 59 -0.70 19.00 -9.10
C THR A 59 0.01 19.96 -10.05
N ASN A 60 -0.65 21.03 -10.52
CA ASN A 60 -0.12 22.01 -11.48
C ASN A 60 0.60 21.35 -12.68
N LEU A 61 0.05 20.25 -13.19
CA LEU A 61 0.61 19.55 -14.33
C LEU A 61 0.28 20.33 -15.62
N SER A 62 1.30 20.68 -16.39
CA SER A 62 1.15 21.23 -17.74
C SER A 62 1.03 20.09 -18.76
N GLN A 63 0.47 20.38 -19.94
CA GLN A 63 0.33 19.39 -21.02
C GLN A 63 1.68 18.87 -21.56
N GLU A 64 2.78 19.54 -21.21
CA GLU A 64 4.16 19.14 -21.54
C GLU A 64 4.68 18.04 -20.60
N PHE A 65 4.20 17.97 -19.35
CA PHE A 65 4.58 16.95 -18.37
C PHE A 65 3.34 16.30 -17.76
N PRO A 66 2.57 15.54 -18.54
CA PRO A 66 1.28 14.97 -18.14
C PRO A 66 1.38 13.90 -17.04
N TRP A 67 2.58 13.39 -16.74
CA TRP A 67 2.84 12.44 -15.66
C TRP A 67 3.48 13.12 -14.43
N GLY A 68 4.06 14.32 -14.60
CA GLY A 68 4.60 15.14 -13.53
C GLY A 68 5.65 14.45 -12.66
N PHE A 69 5.99 15.10 -11.54
CA PHE A 69 6.87 14.53 -10.52
C PHE A 69 6.20 13.38 -9.75
N TRP A 70 4.88 13.43 -9.59
CA TRP A 70 4.11 12.52 -8.75
C TRP A 70 4.12 11.08 -9.27
N ILE A 71 3.68 10.84 -10.52
CA ILE A 71 3.72 9.49 -11.10
C ILE A 71 5.17 9.03 -11.29
N GLY A 72 6.08 9.95 -11.66
CA GLY A 72 7.50 9.62 -11.79
C GLY A 72 8.11 9.09 -10.48
N PHE A 73 7.82 9.73 -9.35
CA PHE A 73 8.26 9.31 -8.03
C PHE A 73 7.62 7.97 -7.63
N ASP A 74 6.31 7.83 -7.79
CA ASP A 74 5.57 6.63 -7.39
C ASP A 74 5.98 5.39 -8.20
N VAL A 75 6.21 5.56 -9.51
CA VAL A 75 6.71 4.51 -10.39
C VAL A 75 8.15 4.15 -10.06
N VAL A 76 9.06 5.14 -9.98
CA VAL A 76 10.49 4.85 -9.77
C VAL A 76 10.73 4.20 -8.41
N THR A 77 10.11 4.73 -7.36
CA THR A 77 10.28 4.17 -6.01
C THR A 77 9.51 2.85 -5.85
N GLY A 78 8.25 2.79 -6.27
CA GLY A 78 7.41 1.60 -6.15
C GLY A 78 7.95 0.40 -6.95
N VAL A 79 8.37 0.63 -8.20
CA VAL A 79 8.95 -0.42 -9.05
C VAL A 79 10.31 -0.87 -8.53
N ALA A 80 11.14 0.03 -7.98
CA ALA A 80 12.40 -0.36 -7.36
C ALA A 80 12.18 -1.27 -6.14
N PHE A 81 11.19 -0.95 -5.28
CA PHE A 81 10.83 -1.78 -4.13
C PHE A 81 10.28 -3.16 -4.56
N ALA A 82 9.48 -3.21 -5.62
CA ALA A 82 8.96 -4.48 -6.17
C ALA A 82 10.04 -5.30 -6.87
N GLY A 83 10.94 -4.66 -7.62
CA GLY A 83 12.02 -5.31 -8.37
C GLY A 83 12.97 -6.12 -7.49
N GLY A 84 13.31 -5.59 -6.31
CA GLY A 84 14.13 -6.30 -5.32
C GLY A 84 13.53 -7.64 -4.90
N ALA A 85 12.20 -7.77 -4.90
CA ALA A 85 11.55 -9.02 -4.53
C ALA A 85 11.72 -10.13 -5.56
N TYR A 86 11.67 -9.79 -6.85
CA TYR A 86 11.92 -10.75 -7.94
C TYR A 86 13.36 -11.22 -7.96
N VAL A 87 14.33 -10.32 -7.73
CA VAL A 87 15.75 -10.67 -7.75
C VAL A 87 16.08 -11.71 -6.68
N ILE A 88 15.61 -11.51 -5.44
CA ILE A 88 15.83 -12.48 -4.35
C ILE A 88 15.11 -13.80 -4.61
N THR A 89 13.88 -13.74 -5.13
CA THR A 89 13.11 -14.94 -5.48
C THR A 89 13.82 -15.74 -6.59
N PHE A 90 14.33 -15.07 -7.62
CA PHE A 90 15.11 -15.67 -8.69
C PHE A 90 16.41 -16.30 -8.16
N ALA A 91 17.16 -15.58 -7.32
CA ALA A 91 18.40 -16.08 -6.74
C ALA A 91 18.19 -17.37 -5.91
N VAL A 92 17.11 -17.44 -5.13
CA VAL A 92 16.81 -18.60 -4.28
C VAL A 92 16.27 -19.78 -5.10
N TYR A 93 15.27 -19.54 -5.96
CA TYR A 93 14.55 -20.64 -6.63
C TYR A 93 15.19 -21.09 -7.95
N VAL A 94 15.76 -20.16 -8.73
CA VAL A 94 16.37 -20.48 -10.03
C VAL A 94 17.86 -20.75 -9.88
N MET A 95 18.59 -19.84 -9.24
CA MET A 95 20.04 -19.99 -9.05
C MET A 95 20.41 -20.93 -7.88
N ARG A 96 19.42 -21.41 -7.11
CA ARG A 96 19.58 -22.31 -5.95
C ARG A 96 20.52 -21.77 -4.86
N LEU A 97 20.54 -20.45 -4.64
CA LEU A 97 21.26 -19.88 -3.50
C LEU A 97 20.49 -20.10 -2.19
N GLU A 98 20.76 -21.23 -1.54
CA GLU A 98 20.17 -21.62 -0.23
C GLU A 98 20.46 -20.60 0.89
N LYS A 99 21.52 -19.79 0.78
CA LYS A 99 21.89 -18.74 1.75
C LYS A 99 20.76 -17.73 1.99
N TYR A 100 19.92 -17.46 0.99
CA TYR A 100 18.84 -16.47 1.06
C TYR A 100 17.46 -17.10 1.32
N ARG A 101 17.40 -18.41 1.54
CA ARG A 101 16.15 -19.14 1.89
C ARG A 101 15.40 -18.54 3.11
N PRO A 102 16.07 -18.03 4.16
CA PRO A 102 15.36 -17.44 5.31
C PRO A 102 14.62 -16.15 4.96
N ILE A 103 15.16 -15.33 4.05
CA ILE A 103 14.62 -14.01 3.73
C ILE A 103 13.54 -14.04 2.64
N VAL A 104 13.52 -15.09 1.80
CA VAL A 104 12.65 -15.16 0.62
C VAL A 104 11.16 -14.97 0.94
N ARG A 105 10.69 -15.50 2.07
CA ARG A 105 9.28 -15.38 2.48
C ARG A 105 8.90 -13.94 2.78
N ALA A 106 9.74 -13.24 3.55
CA ALA A 106 9.52 -11.82 3.86
C ALA A 106 9.61 -10.96 2.59
N THR A 107 10.55 -11.30 1.71
CA THR A 107 10.74 -10.58 0.44
C THR A 107 9.56 -10.75 -0.52
N ILE A 108 8.98 -11.94 -0.64
CA ILE A 108 7.77 -12.17 -1.46
C ILE A 108 6.58 -11.39 -0.89
N LEU A 109 6.39 -11.42 0.44
CA LEU A 109 5.33 -10.65 1.09
C LEU A 109 5.51 -9.14 0.87
N ASN A 110 6.75 -8.65 0.96
CA ASN A 110 7.07 -7.26 0.66
C ASN A 110 6.77 -6.91 -0.81
N GLY A 111 7.12 -7.79 -1.76
CA GLY A 111 6.80 -7.60 -3.17
C GLY A 111 5.30 -7.53 -3.42
N LEU A 112 4.52 -8.43 -2.82
CA LEU A 112 3.05 -8.42 -2.89
C LEU A 112 2.48 -7.09 -2.36
N LEU A 113 2.94 -6.67 -1.18
CA LEU A 113 2.48 -5.44 -0.54
C LEU A 113 2.81 -4.20 -1.38
N ALA A 114 4.02 -4.14 -1.93
CA ALA A 114 4.45 -3.05 -2.83
C ALA A 114 3.54 -2.97 -4.06
N TYR A 115 3.19 -4.11 -4.69
CA TYR A 115 2.28 -4.12 -5.83
C TYR A 115 0.86 -3.67 -5.47
N VAL A 116 0.33 -4.07 -4.32
CA VAL A 116 -1.00 -3.65 -3.87
C VAL A 116 -1.04 -2.14 -3.61
N PHE A 117 -0.02 -1.60 -2.94
CA PHE A 117 0.06 -0.16 -2.71
C PHE A 117 0.26 0.61 -4.01
N TYR A 118 1.09 0.11 -4.93
CA TYR A 118 1.28 0.73 -6.23
C TYR A 118 0.00 0.74 -7.06
N ALA A 119 -0.74 -0.37 -7.10
CA ALA A 119 -2.03 -0.42 -7.78
C ALA A 119 -3.03 0.58 -7.16
N GLY A 120 -3.04 0.70 -5.81
CA GLY A 120 -3.83 1.70 -5.11
C GLY A 120 -3.44 3.13 -5.46
N ALA A 121 -2.16 3.46 -5.43
CA ALA A 121 -1.62 4.77 -5.80
C ALA A 121 -1.98 5.13 -7.25
N LEU A 122 -1.79 4.19 -8.18
CA LEU A 122 -2.14 4.38 -9.58
C LEU A 122 -3.63 4.71 -9.77
N VAL A 123 -4.53 4.07 -9.02
CA VAL A 123 -5.97 4.38 -9.05
C VAL A 123 -6.24 5.82 -8.57
N LEU A 124 -5.56 6.27 -7.52
CA LEU A 124 -5.64 7.65 -7.04
C LEU A 124 -5.04 8.66 -8.05
N ASP A 125 -4.01 8.23 -8.78
CA ASP A 125 -3.30 9.06 -9.76
C ASP A 125 -4.01 9.16 -11.10
N LEU A 126 -4.71 8.10 -11.52
CA LEU A 126 -5.49 8.09 -12.76
C LEU A 126 -6.74 8.96 -12.67
N GLY A 127 -7.33 9.08 -11.47
CA GLY A 127 -8.11 10.24 -11.00
C GLY A 127 -9.10 10.90 -11.97
N ARG A 128 -9.66 10.12 -12.88
CA ARG A 128 -10.77 10.47 -13.78
C ARG A 128 -11.89 9.49 -13.55
#